data_AF-A0A5N6QBH6-F1
#
_entry.id   AF-A0A5N6QBH6-F1
#
_cell.length_a   1.000
_cell.length_b   1.000
_cell.length_c   1.000
_cell.angle_alpha   90.00
_cell.angle_beta   90.00
_cell.angle_gamma   90.00
#
_symmetry.space_group_name_H-M   'P 1'
#
loop_
_entity.id
_entity.type
_entity.pdbx_description
1 polymer ?
#
loop_
_entity_poly.entity_id
_entity_poly.type
_entity_poly.pdbx_seq_one_letter_code
_entity_poly.pdbx_strand_id
1 'polypeptide(L)'
;MMSKSSILKEIQEVYNGPGVDKWKHNCLLCFSVFPQNAVIKKKALVHWWVGEGFLSDTSAEDKGNNLFEEFIASGIIERVPKKRRPSSELCKMHPLIRYAVIRLAETNNFTRFHPNGNPTADFSDKKNKRGFLVKTEEGYSSLRELTYGFRLKVEKVETLFNVSEPYVDLREDSLSEMKNLKVLQLGRYQESTKQVVEVDDTEFLNDLQKMKHLRYFSLRGITRVTVLPKSICKLTKLIIVDLHACHYLESLPEGIGSLTNLTWLDISGCHLISHMPAGLAKLSKLQVLHGFLIGKPPKGKTTVPDDQKVCKLEDLANLANLKKLSLNVDVRCKDKALQAEELKSLSKFQNLVSLSVEWSEKEQRIEEGNSTNTTTTSPGSSSLAKLELRNLPYSEMPDWVKRLNLKNLKKLYVRGGKLSQVLRPVGCEKWKVSILRLELLSELQMDWQQLLALFPELTYVKKVKCPKLILFPCDENGEWASGREADTEHA
;
A
#
# COMPACT_ATOMS: atom_id res chain seq x y z
N MET A 1 11.13 17.72 -33.95
CA MET A 1 11.92 16.75 -33.17
C MET A 1 12.79 17.53 -32.19
N MET A 2 12.52 17.46 -30.88
CA MET A 2 13.38 18.06 -29.85
C MET A 2 14.65 17.21 -29.68
N SER A 3 15.83 17.84 -29.64
CA SER A 3 17.10 17.16 -29.43
C SER A 3 17.32 16.82 -27.95
N LYS A 4 18.16 15.82 -27.63
CA LYS A 4 18.52 15.46 -26.24
C LYS A 4 19.09 16.65 -25.45
N SER A 5 19.74 17.59 -26.13
CA SER A 5 20.30 18.80 -25.53
C SER A 5 19.22 19.83 -25.15
N SER A 6 18.14 19.96 -25.93
CA SER A 6 17.01 20.86 -25.63
C SER A 6 16.28 20.42 -24.37
N ILE A 7 15.91 19.14 -24.29
CA ILE A 7 15.16 18.58 -23.15
C ILE A 7 15.99 18.63 -21.86
N LEU A 8 17.30 18.40 -21.94
CA LEU A 8 18.17 18.54 -20.77
C LEU A 8 18.15 19.97 -20.23
N LYS A 9 18.18 20.99 -21.10
CA LYS A 9 18.09 22.40 -20.68
C LYS A 9 16.75 22.72 -20.04
N GLU A 10 15.65 22.30 -20.65
CA GLU A 10 14.29 22.51 -20.12
C GLU A 10 14.11 21.87 -18.73
N ILE A 11 14.52 20.61 -18.56
CA ILE A 11 14.44 19.93 -17.26
C ILE A 11 15.42 20.54 -16.26
N GLN A 12 16.57 21.04 -16.71
CA GLN A 12 17.53 21.72 -15.85
C GLN A 12 17.05 23.10 -15.42
N GLU A 13 16.28 23.81 -16.23
CA GLU A 13 15.60 25.05 -15.86
C GLU A 13 14.51 24.79 -14.82
N VAL A 14 13.72 23.71 -14.97
CA VAL A 14 12.76 23.28 -13.96
C VAL A 14 13.45 22.85 -12.66
N TYR A 15 14.61 22.20 -12.77
CA TYR A 15 15.40 21.75 -11.62
C TYR A 15 16.24 22.87 -10.97
N ASN A 16 16.62 23.93 -11.68
CA ASN A 16 17.41 25.04 -11.13
C ASN A 16 16.56 26.30 -10.94
N GLY A 17 15.24 26.21 -11.13
CA GLY A 17 14.33 27.34 -11.04
C GLY A 17 14.47 28.06 -9.70
N PRO A 18 14.46 29.41 -9.69
CA PRO A 18 14.55 30.17 -8.45
C PRO A 18 13.39 29.79 -7.51
N GLY A 19 13.70 29.45 -6.26
CA GLY A 19 12.71 29.14 -5.22
C GLY A 19 12.30 27.66 -5.11
N VAL A 20 12.91 26.73 -5.85
CA VAL A 20 12.60 25.30 -5.69
C VAL A 20 13.33 24.70 -4.49
N ASP A 21 12.55 24.13 -3.56
CA ASP A 21 13.10 23.50 -2.37
C ASP A 21 13.98 22.29 -2.70
N LYS A 22 15.13 22.18 -2.01
CA LYS A 22 16.08 21.05 -2.14
C LYS A 22 15.42 19.67 -2.01
N TRP A 23 14.36 19.53 -1.22
CA TRP A 23 13.66 18.25 -1.07
C TRP A 23 12.91 17.85 -2.34
N LYS A 24 12.32 18.81 -3.08
CA LYS A 24 11.65 18.55 -4.36
C LYS A 24 12.64 18.04 -5.41
N HIS A 25 13.86 18.62 -5.45
CA HIS A 25 14.94 18.14 -6.30
C HIS A 25 15.29 16.69 -6.02
N ASN A 26 15.52 16.34 -4.75
CA ASN A 26 15.83 14.96 -4.39
C ASN A 26 14.69 14.00 -4.73
N CYS A 27 13.43 14.42 -4.57
CA CYS A 27 12.27 13.64 -4.98
C CYS A 27 12.24 13.39 -6.49
N LEU A 28 12.60 14.38 -7.32
CA LEU A 28 12.75 14.19 -8.78
C LEU A 28 13.87 13.21 -9.11
N LEU A 29 15.03 13.33 -8.45
CA LEU A 29 16.19 12.45 -8.70
C LEU A 29 15.89 10.99 -8.37
N CYS A 30 14.96 10.68 -7.45
CA CYS A 30 14.51 9.31 -7.20
C CYS A 30 13.98 8.61 -8.47
N PHE A 31 13.46 9.33 -9.46
CA PHE A 31 12.97 8.70 -10.70
C PHE A 31 14.09 8.16 -11.59
N SER A 32 15.34 8.62 -11.41
CA SER A 32 16.48 8.23 -12.26
C SER A 32 16.79 6.73 -12.24
N VAL A 33 16.44 6.04 -11.17
CA VAL A 33 16.88 4.65 -10.91
C VAL A 33 15.98 3.61 -11.56
N PHE A 34 14.74 3.98 -11.90
CA PHE A 34 13.80 3.03 -12.49
C PHE A 34 14.15 2.78 -13.97
N PRO A 35 13.87 1.59 -14.52
CA PRO A 35 14.12 1.30 -15.93
C PRO A 35 13.33 2.20 -16.88
N GLN A 36 13.74 2.23 -18.15
CA GLN A 36 12.97 2.92 -19.18
C GLN A 36 11.55 2.34 -19.28
N ASN A 37 10.55 3.21 -19.46
CA ASN A 37 9.12 2.88 -19.51
C ASN A 37 8.57 2.21 -18.23
N ALA A 38 9.29 2.29 -17.10
CA ALA A 38 8.81 1.76 -15.84
C ALA A 38 7.48 2.41 -15.44
N VAL A 39 6.52 1.55 -15.09
CA VAL A 39 5.24 1.97 -14.50
C VAL A 39 5.38 1.89 -12.99
N ILE A 40 5.42 3.05 -12.35
CA ILE A 40 5.75 3.20 -10.94
C ILE A 40 4.49 3.53 -10.15
N LYS A 41 4.30 2.84 -9.03
CA LYS A 41 3.25 3.18 -8.07
C LYS A 41 3.66 4.43 -7.29
N LYS A 42 2.85 5.49 -7.36
CA LYS A 42 3.01 6.77 -6.65
C LYS A 42 3.49 6.58 -5.21
N LYS A 43 2.82 5.68 -4.50
CA LYS A 43 3.08 5.38 -3.10
C LYS A 43 4.45 4.81 -2.80
N ALA A 44 5.03 4.00 -3.70
CA ALA A 44 6.37 3.45 -3.52
C ALA A 44 7.41 4.59 -3.45
N LEU A 45 7.25 5.60 -4.31
CA LEU A 45 8.08 6.81 -4.30
C LEU A 45 7.84 7.67 -3.05
N VAL A 46 6.58 7.91 -2.66
CA VAL A 46 6.29 8.68 -1.43
C VAL A 46 6.88 8.00 -0.20
N HIS A 47 6.75 6.67 -0.08
CA HIS A 47 7.36 5.92 1.02
C HIS A 47 8.88 6.04 1.03
N TRP A 48 9.50 5.99 -0.16
CA TRP A 48 10.94 6.20 -0.28
C TRP A 48 11.34 7.63 0.14
N TRP A 49 10.63 8.67 -0.31
CA TRP A 49 10.89 10.06 0.08
C TRP A 49 10.76 10.30 1.58
N VAL A 50 9.78 9.65 2.22
CA VAL A 50 9.64 9.65 3.69
C VAL A 50 10.81 8.94 4.36
N GLY A 51 11.23 7.79 3.83
CA GLY A 51 12.37 7.04 4.37
C GLY A 51 13.68 7.83 4.29
N GLU A 52 13.94 8.49 3.17
CA GLU A 52 15.10 9.39 2.97
C GLU A 52 15.03 10.63 3.89
N GLY A 53 13.82 11.05 4.24
CA GLY A 53 13.56 12.24 5.02
C GLY A 53 13.44 13.52 4.20
N PHE A 54 13.19 13.42 2.91
CA PHE A 54 12.80 14.57 2.08
C PHE A 54 11.43 15.11 2.52
N LEU A 55 10.59 14.22 3.04
CA LEU A 55 9.32 14.52 3.68
C LEU A 55 9.43 14.15 5.17
N SER A 56 9.09 15.07 6.07
CA SER A 56 9.45 14.93 7.50
C SER A 56 8.34 15.29 8.50
N ASP A 57 7.07 15.04 8.17
CA ASP A 57 5.95 15.27 9.10
C ASP A 57 4.74 14.34 8.82
N THR A 58 3.68 14.52 9.60
CA THR A 58 2.41 13.79 9.50
C THR A 58 1.61 14.09 8.22
N SER A 59 2.02 15.10 7.44
CA SER A 59 1.44 15.49 6.15
C SER A 59 2.25 14.98 4.96
N ALA A 60 3.24 14.12 5.18
CA ALA A 60 4.12 13.63 4.12
C ALA A 60 3.36 12.96 2.97
N GLU A 61 2.26 12.24 3.23
CA GLU A 61 1.44 11.66 2.17
C GLU A 61 0.81 12.76 1.30
N ASP A 62 0.26 13.82 1.92
CA ASP A 62 -0.37 14.94 1.22
C ASP A 62 0.65 15.79 0.45
N LYS A 63 1.80 16.10 1.06
CA LYS A 63 2.91 16.80 0.41
C LYS A 63 3.46 16.01 -0.78
N GLY A 64 3.67 14.71 -0.59
CA GLY A 64 4.07 13.82 -1.67
C GLY A 64 3.00 13.81 -2.77
N ASN A 65 1.73 13.72 -2.41
CA ASN A 65 0.64 13.73 -3.36
C ASN A 65 0.58 15.00 -4.21
N ASN A 66 0.75 16.18 -3.59
CA ASN A 66 0.78 17.46 -4.27
C ASN A 66 2.00 17.59 -5.19
N LEU A 67 3.18 17.15 -4.76
CA LEU A 67 4.37 17.17 -5.61
C LEU A 67 4.20 16.30 -6.87
N PHE A 68 3.52 15.17 -6.75
CA PHE A 68 3.16 14.35 -7.92
C PHE A 68 2.27 15.11 -8.91
N GLU A 69 1.31 15.88 -8.42
CA GLU A 69 0.45 16.72 -9.26
C GLU A 69 1.25 17.81 -9.97
N GLU A 70 2.21 18.45 -9.27
CA GLU A 70 3.15 19.40 -9.88
C GLU A 70 3.98 18.76 -11.00
N PHE A 71 4.51 17.55 -10.79
CA PHE A 71 5.27 16.82 -11.81
C PHE A 71 4.43 16.39 -13.01
N ILE A 72 3.14 16.14 -12.82
CA ILE A 72 2.21 15.84 -13.92
C ILE A 72 1.91 17.12 -14.70
N ALA A 73 1.59 18.22 -14.01
CA ALA A 73 1.28 19.50 -14.64
C ALA A 73 2.46 20.07 -15.45
N SER A 74 3.69 19.82 -15.01
CA SER A 74 4.91 20.19 -15.72
C SER A 74 5.34 19.20 -16.81
N GLY A 75 4.59 18.11 -17.04
CA GLY A 75 4.90 17.12 -18.07
C GLY A 75 6.10 16.23 -17.78
N ILE A 76 6.66 16.27 -16.57
CA ILE A 76 7.80 15.44 -16.15
C ILE A 76 7.39 13.96 -16.07
N ILE A 77 6.19 13.70 -15.56
CA ILE A 77 5.62 12.36 -15.46
C ILE A 77 4.21 12.33 -16.05
N GLU A 78 3.84 11.18 -16.60
CA GLU A 78 2.53 10.93 -17.17
C GLU A 78 1.75 9.98 -16.28
N ARG A 79 0.44 10.23 -16.13
CA ARG A 79 -0.47 9.26 -15.50
C ARG A 79 -0.63 8.05 -16.41
N VAL A 80 -0.51 6.86 -15.84
CA VAL A 80 -0.81 5.61 -16.56
C VAL A 80 -2.23 5.21 -16.20
N PRO A 81 -3.24 5.43 -17.04
CA PRO A 81 -4.61 5.04 -16.71
C PRO A 81 -4.65 3.52 -16.48
N LYS A 82 -5.22 3.09 -15.36
CA LYS A 82 -5.66 1.69 -15.28
C LYS A 82 -6.91 1.61 -16.14
N LYS A 83 -7.04 0.58 -16.99
CA LYS A 83 -8.26 0.25 -17.80
C LYS A 83 -9.57 0.21 -16.99
N ARG A 84 -9.51 0.41 -15.68
CA ARG A 84 -10.56 0.21 -14.69
C ARG A 84 -10.53 1.21 -13.51
N ARG A 85 -9.75 2.32 -13.55
CA ARG A 85 -9.77 3.33 -12.47
C ARG A 85 -9.53 4.75 -13.03
N PRO A 86 -10.43 5.72 -12.78
CA PRO A 86 -10.23 7.12 -13.18
C PRO A 86 -9.10 7.81 -12.40
N SER A 87 -8.89 7.48 -11.12
CA SER A 87 -7.70 7.90 -10.38
C SER A 87 -6.62 6.82 -10.46
N SER A 88 -5.61 7.04 -11.29
CA SER A 88 -4.46 6.13 -11.34
C SER A 88 -3.41 6.54 -10.31
N GLU A 89 -3.07 5.59 -9.44
CA GLU A 89 -1.89 5.67 -8.58
C GLU A 89 -0.60 5.30 -9.33
N LEU A 90 -0.65 5.14 -10.66
CA LEU A 90 0.47 4.74 -11.49
C LEU A 90 0.94 5.90 -12.36
N CYS A 91 2.26 6.07 -12.44
CA CYS A 91 2.90 7.05 -13.29
C CYS A 91 4.01 6.39 -14.11
N LYS A 92 4.40 7.04 -15.21
CA LYS A 92 5.57 6.71 -16.02
C LYS A 92 6.31 7.99 -16.37
N MET A 93 7.60 7.88 -16.65
CA MET A 93 8.42 9.00 -17.10
C MET A 93 8.83 8.78 -18.55
N HIS A 94 8.73 9.83 -19.37
CA HIS A 94 9.14 9.76 -20.76
C HIS A 94 10.66 9.47 -20.88
N PRO A 95 11.13 8.61 -21.81
CA PRO A 95 12.54 8.21 -21.88
C PRO A 95 13.56 9.36 -21.99
N LEU A 96 13.21 10.43 -22.71
CA LEU A 96 14.08 11.60 -22.85
C LEU A 96 14.17 12.43 -21.55
N ILE A 97 13.08 12.53 -20.80
CA ILE A 97 13.06 13.19 -19.49
C ILE A 97 13.86 12.36 -18.51
N ARG A 98 13.68 11.02 -18.51
CA ARG A 98 14.49 10.10 -17.72
C ARG A 98 15.99 10.28 -17.97
N TYR A 99 16.40 10.41 -19.23
CA TYR A 99 17.80 10.68 -19.57
C TYR A 99 18.31 11.97 -18.91
N ALA A 100 17.53 13.06 -18.96
CA ALA A 100 17.88 14.31 -18.31
C ALA A 100 18.00 14.16 -16.78
N VAL A 101 17.03 13.47 -16.15
CA VAL A 101 17.02 13.22 -14.70
C VAL A 101 18.21 12.35 -14.26
N ILE A 102 18.65 11.38 -15.07
CA ILE A 102 19.89 10.62 -14.81
C ILE A 102 21.12 11.52 -14.84
N ARG A 103 21.26 12.39 -15.84
CA ARG A 103 22.39 13.34 -15.91
C ARG A 103 22.41 14.31 -14.74
N LEU A 104 21.22 14.76 -14.29
CA LEU A 104 21.09 15.56 -13.08
C LEU A 104 21.49 14.76 -11.84
N ALA A 105 21.09 13.50 -11.72
CA ALA A 105 21.46 12.63 -10.60
C ALA A 105 22.98 12.42 -10.50
N GLU A 106 23.66 12.20 -11.64
CA GLU A 106 25.12 12.09 -11.71
C GLU A 106 25.80 13.40 -11.28
N THR A 107 25.38 14.52 -11.86
CA THR A 107 25.96 15.85 -11.58
C THR A 107 25.80 16.26 -10.11
N ASN A 108 24.68 15.88 -9.50
CA ASN A 108 24.37 16.18 -8.10
C ASN A 108 24.91 15.12 -7.12
N ASN A 109 25.67 14.12 -7.58
CA ASN A 109 26.16 12.99 -6.78
C ASN A 109 25.04 12.26 -6.00
N PHE A 110 23.84 12.14 -6.59
CA PHE A 110 22.70 11.50 -5.95
C PHE A 110 22.85 9.98 -5.90
N THR A 111 23.29 9.40 -7.02
CA THR A 111 23.74 8.02 -7.19
C THR A 111 24.60 7.92 -8.45
N ARG A 112 25.23 6.76 -8.67
CA ARG A 112 26.03 6.45 -9.84
C ARG A 112 25.30 5.49 -10.76
N PHE A 113 25.71 5.50 -12.03
CA PHE A 113 25.17 4.63 -13.06
C PHE A 113 26.30 3.93 -13.81
N HIS A 114 26.04 2.70 -14.24
CA HIS A 114 26.87 2.00 -15.21
C HIS A 114 26.71 2.61 -16.60
N PRO A 115 27.63 2.34 -17.55
CA PRO A 115 27.51 2.82 -18.93
C PRO A 115 26.21 2.41 -19.63
N ASN A 116 25.58 1.30 -19.22
CA ASN A 116 24.28 0.85 -19.72
C ASN A 116 23.07 1.62 -19.13
N GLY A 117 23.30 2.59 -18.24
CA GLY A 117 22.27 3.43 -17.65
C GLY A 117 21.54 2.84 -16.45
N ASN A 118 22.00 1.69 -15.93
CA ASN A 118 21.50 1.10 -14.69
C ASN A 118 22.19 1.71 -13.47
N PRO A 119 21.46 1.94 -12.36
CA PRO A 119 22.08 2.38 -11.12
C PRO A 119 22.94 1.26 -10.52
N THR A 120 23.95 1.64 -9.74
CA THR A 120 24.89 0.69 -9.12
C THR A 120 24.62 0.53 -7.61
N ALA A 121 25.08 -0.59 -7.05
CA ALA A 121 25.22 -0.82 -5.61
C ALA A 121 26.70 -0.71 -5.15
N ASP A 122 27.58 -0.13 -5.96
CA ASP A 122 28.97 0.15 -5.60
C ASP A 122 29.09 1.35 -4.63
N PHE A 123 29.73 1.08 -3.49
CA PHE A 123 29.99 2.04 -2.42
C PHE A 123 31.47 2.44 -2.29
N SER A 124 32.30 2.13 -3.29
CA SER A 124 33.72 2.52 -3.33
C SER A 124 33.92 4.04 -3.16
N ASP A 125 33.01 4.85 -3.72
CA ASP A 125 32.95 6.29 -3.58
C ASP A 125 32.27 6.75 -2.29
N LYS A 126 32.99 7.57 -1.51
CA LYS A 126 32.52 8.18 -0.25
C LYS A 126 31.27 9.06 -0.43
N LYS A 127 30.98 9.54 -1.64
CA LYS A 127 29.81 10.37 -1.93
C LYS A 127 28.55 9.54 -2.21
N ASN A 128 28.69 8.28 -2.62
CA ASN A 128 27.52 7.45 -2.92
C ASN A 128 26.91 6.91 -1.63
N LYS A 129 25.68 7.32 -1.34
CA LYS A 129 24.93 6.94 -0.14
C LYS A 129 23.77 5.99 -0.42
N ARG A 130 23.51 5.69 -1.70
CA ARG A 130 22.35 4.94 -2.17
C ARG A 130 22.79 3.83 -3.10
N GLY A 131 22.48 2.59 -2.72
CA GLY A 131 22.72 1.41 -3.53
C GLY A 131 21.41 0.85 -4.08
N PHE A 132 21.47 0.38 -5.34
CA PHE A 132 20.31 -0.12 -6.04
C PHE A 132 20.55 -1.55 -6.52
N LEU A 133 19.65 -2.47 -6.17
CA LEU A 133 19.74 -3.85 -6.61
C LEU A 133 19.12 -3.98 -8.01
N VAL A 134 19.96 -4.35 -8.97
CA VAL A 134 19.60 -4.52 -10.37
C VAL A 134 20.15 -5.85 -10.86
N LYS A 135 19.31 -6.60 -11.58
CA LYS A 135 19.75 -7.71 -12.41
C LYS A 135 19.46 -7.41 -13.86
N THR A 136 20.50 -7.47 -14.70
CA THR A 136 20.38 -7.22 -16.13
C THR A 136 20.16 -8.52 -16.90
N GLU A 137 19.65 -8.41 -18.12
CA GLU A 137 19.48 -9.54 -19.05
C GLU A 137 20.81 -10.22 -19.40
N GLU A 138 21.92 -9.47 -19.34
CA GLU A 138 23.29 -9.96 -19.56
C GLU A 138 23.83 -10.79 -18.37
N GLY A 139 23.02 -11.02 -17.34
CA GLY A 139 23.38 -11.82 -16.16
C GLY A 139 24.17 -11.05 -15.09
N TYR A 140 24.45 -9.76 -15.30
CA TYR A 140 25.01 -8.89 -14.26
C TYR A 140 24.02 -8.72 -13.11
N SER A 141 24.49 -8.88 -11.88
CA SER A 141 23.73 -8.62 -10.65
C SER A 141 24.53 -7.69 -9.73
N SER A 142 23.90 -6.58 -9.32
CA SER A 142 24.48 -5.63 -8.36
C SER A 142 24.71 -6.23 -6.98
N LEU A 143 24.13 -7.40 -6.66
CA LEU A 143 24.47 -8.14 -5.45
C LEU A 143 25.95 -8.53 -5.42
N ARG A 144 26.56 -8.77 -6.58
CA ARG A 144 28.01 -9.04 -6.63
C ARG A 144 28.84 -7.85 -6.19
N GLU A 145 28.39 -6.63 -6.47
CA GLU A 145 29.05 -5.40 -5.99
C GLU A 145 28.96 -5.29 -4.47
N LEU A 146 27.81 -5.62 -3.89
CA LEU A 146 27.64 -5.64 -2.43
C LEU A 146 28.44 -6.74 -1.75
N THR A 147 28.48 -7.92 -2.36
CA THR A 147 29.08 -9.12 -1.76
C THR A 147 30.60 -9.16 -1.93
N TYR A 148 31.12 -8.74 -3.08
CA TYR A 148 32.53 -8.85 -3.46
C TYR A 148 33.20 -7.51 -3.77
N GLY A 149 32.44 -6.45 -4.01
CA GLY A 149 32.99 -5.10 -4.14
C GLY A 149 33.55 -4.65 -2.81
N PHE A 150 34.81 -4.21 -2.81
CA PHE A 150 35.59 -3.79 -1.65
C PHE A 150 34.72 -3.11 -0.57
N ARG A 151 34.52 -3.79 0.59
CA ARG A 151 33.64 -3.42 1.73
C ARG A 151 33.96 -2.07 2.41
N LEU A 152 34.74 -1.21 1.77
CA LEU A 152 35.12 0.08 2.32
C LEU A 152 33.86 0.97 2.44
N LYS A 153 33.45 1.24 3.69
CA LYS A 153 32.51 2.31 4.08
C LYS A 153 31.01 2.03 3.87
N VAL A 154 30.57 0.77 3.87
CA VAL A 154 29.14 0.40 3.89
C VAL A 154 28.37 1.02 5.07
N GLU A 155 29.08 1.40 6.14
CA GLU A 155 28.52 2.16 7.27
C GLU A 155 27.88 3.49 6.86
N LYS A 156 28.30 4.12 5.76
CA LYS A 156 27.77 5.41 5.27
C LYS A 156 26.55 5.28 4.38
N VAL A 157 26.16 4.06 4.04
CA VAL A 157 25.00 3.78 3.19
C VAL A 157 23.75 4.19 3.94
N GLU A 158 22.93 5.02 3.30
CA GLU A 158 21.65 5.51 3.83
C GLU A 158 20.46 4.81 3.16
N THR A 159 20.64 4.27 1.94
CA THR A 159 19.57 3.60 1.19
C THR A 159 20.06 2.35 0.48
N LEU A 160 19.30 1.27 0.64
CA LEU A 160 19.36 0.08 -0.20
C LEU A 160 17.96 -0.17 -0.77
N PHE A 161 17.85 -0.17 -2.10
CA PHE A 161 16.55 -0.23 -2.79
C PHE A 161 16.58 -1.25 -3.93
N ASN A 162 15.62 -2.16 -3.98
CA ASN A 162 15.51 -3.15 -5.03
C ASN A 162 14.73 -2.59 -6.23
N VAL A 163 15.42 -2.48 -7.37
CA VAL A 163 14.83 -2.02 -8.62
C VAL A 163 14.37 -3.22 -9.45
N SER A 164 15.19 -4.25 -9.58
CA SER A 164 14.88 -5.35 -10.51
C SER A 164 15.59 -6.66 -10.20
N GLU A 165 16.15 -6.81 -9.00
CA GLU A 165 16.76 -8.07 -8.59
C GLU A 165 15.66 -9.07 -8.18
N PRO A 166 15.42 -10.15 -8.96
CA PRO A 166 14.42 -11.16 -8.64
C PRO A 166 14.83 -12.05 -7.46
N TYR A 167 16.12 -12.13 -7.14
CA TYR A 167 16.64 -13.01 -6.10
C TYR A 167 17.56 -12.23 -5.18
N VAL A 168 17.09 -11.91 -3.98
CA VAL A 168 17.83 -11.10 -3.01
C VAL A 168 18.53 -12.02 -2.03
N ASP A 169 19.73 -12.47 -2.41
CA ASP A 169 20.63 -13.22 -1.54
C ASP A 169 21.70 -12.27 -0.98
N LEU A 170 21.45 -11.83 0.25
CA LEU A 170 22.36 -11.00 1.02
C LEU A 170 23.01 -11.88 2.07
N ARG A 171 24.35 -11.87 2.15
CA ARG A 171 25.04 -12.52 3.27
C ARG A 171 24.57 -11.93 4.59
N GLU A 172 24.48 -12.77 5.61
CA GLU A 172 24.02 -12.42 6.96
C GLU A 172 24.71 -11.16 7.52
N ASP A 173 26.02 -11.04 7.30
CA ASP A 173 26.84 -9.93 7.79
C ASP A 173 26.63 -8.60 7.05
N SER A 174 26.14 -8.63 5.81
CA SER A 174 26.20 -7.49 4.88
C SER A 174 25.29 -6.34 5.30
N LEU A 175 24.10 -6.66 5.83
CA LEU A 175 23.20 -5.66 6.39
C LEU A 175 23.67 -5.15 7.75
N SER A 176 24.38 -5.98 8.52
CA SER A 176 24.80 -5.67 9.88
C SER A 176 25.79 -4.50 9.96
N GLU A 177 26.54 -4.26 8.89
CA GLU A 177 27.52 -3.17 8.78
C GLU A 177 26.89 -1.82 8.40
N MET A 178 25.68 -1.81 7.81
CA MET A 178 24.98 -0.61 7.30
C MET A 178 24.27 0.18 8.41
N LYS A 179 25.02 0.68 9.40
CA LYS A 179 24.48 1.31 10.62
C LYS A 179 23.66 2.59 10.38
N ASN A 180 23.95 3.33 9.31
CA ASN A 180 23.28 4.58 8.97
C ASN A 180 22.07 4.43 8.02
N LEU A 181 21.67 3.19 7.72
CA LEU A 181 20.59 2.91 6.79
C LEU A 181 19.26 3.54 7.27
N LYS A 182 18.62 4.27 6.36
CA LYS A 182 17.31 4.92 6.53
C LYS A 182 16.23 4.23 5.71
N VAL A 183 16.61 3.68 4.56
CA VAL A 183 15.71 2.97 3.63
C VAL A 183 16.25 1.59 3.35
N LEU A 184 15.45 0.57 3.63
CA LEU A 184 15.68 -0.81 3.24
C LEU A 184 14.42 -1.31 2.51
N GLN A 185 14.46 -1.24 1.18
CA GLN A 185 13.39 -1.71 0.31
C GLN A 185 13.97 -2.87 -0.50
N LEU A 186 13.58 -4.11 -0.19
CA LEU A 186 14.08 -5.31 -0.86
C LEU A 186 13.04 -5.96 -1.77
N GLY A 187 11.77 -5.61 -1.58
CA GLY A 187 10.67 -6.13 -2.40
C GLY A 187 10.54 -5.46 -3.77
N ARG A 188 9.36 -5.53 -4.37
CA ARG A 188 9.08 -4.86 -5.65
C ARG A 188 8.43 -3.48 -5.46
N TYR A 189 8.86 -2.49 -6.25
CA TYR A 189 8.15 -1.21 -6.37
C TYR A 189 6.89 -1.31 -7.27
N GLN A 190 6.84 -2.34 -8.12
CA GLN A 190 5.79 -2.53 -9.11
C GLN A 190 4.47 -3.00 -8.47
N GLU A 191 3.37 -2.77 -9.20
CA GLU A 191 2.05 -3.31 -8.84
C GLU A 191 1.86 -4.75 -9.35
N SER A 192 2.52 -5.12 -10.45
CA SER A 192 2.33 -6.43 -11.10
C SER A 192 2.82 -7.58 -10.21
N THR A 193 2.05 -8.66 -10.15
CA THR A 193 2.43 -9.90 -9.45
C THR A 193 3.38 -10.79 -10.27
N LYS A 194 3.64 -10.43 -11.54
CA LYS A 194 4.44 -11.25 -12.47
C LYS A 194 5.92 -11.36 -12.08
N GLN A 195 6.47 -10.34 -11.42
CA GLN A 195 7.82 -10.39 -10.89
C GLN A 195 7.74 -10.81 -9.42
N VAL A 196 8.20 -12.03 -9.16
CA VAL A 196 8.40 -12.57 -7.82
C VAL A 196 9.79 -12.18 -7.37
N VAL A 197 9.90 -11.71 -6.13
CA VAL A 197 11.20 -11.54 -5.47
C VAL A 197 11.36 -12.69 -4.49
N GLU A 198 12.45 -13.42 -4.60
CA GLU A 198 12.73 -14.58 -3.76
C GLU A 198 13.94 -14.32 -2.88
N VAL A 199 13.95 -14.97 -1.71
CA VAL A 199 15.07 -15.03 -0.77
C VAL A 199 15.26 -16.48 -0.36
N ASP A 200 16.48 -16.89 -0.04
CA ASP A 200 16.74 -18.24 0.47
C ASP A 200 16.24 -18.43 1.90
N ASP A 201 16.64 -17.50 2.75
CA ASP A 201 16.25 -17.45 4.14
C ASP A 201 16.00 -16.00 4.55
N THR A 202 15.72 -15.79 5.83
CA THR A 202 15.53 -14.47 6.43
C THR A 202 16.59 -14.17 7.49
N GLU A 203 17.69 -14.92 7.54
CA GLU A 203 18.74 -14.78 8.55
C GLU A 203 19.43 -13.42 8.44
N PHE A 204 19.57 -12.90 7.23
CA PHE A 204 20.09 -11.55 6.98
C PHE A 204 19.26 -10.43 7.66
N LEU A 205 18.02 -10.70 8.08
CA LEU A 205 17.20 -9.76 8.85
C LEU A 205 17.41 -9.86 10.37
N ASN A 206 18.13 -10.87 10.88
CA ASN A 206 18.31 -11.08 12.32
C ASN A 206 18.95 -9.87 13.01
N ASP A 207 19.83 -9.16 12.30
CA ASP A 207 20.63 -8.05 12.82
C ASP A 207 20.06 -6.64 12.53
N LEU A 208 18.78 -6.55 12.11
CA LEU A 208 18.11 -5.28 11.84
C LEU A 208 18.24 -4.26 12.97
N GLN A 209 18.39 -4.69 14.24
CA GLN A 209 18.55 -3.79 15.38
C GLN A 209 19.76 -2.86 15.28
N LYS A 210 20.75 -3.16 14.43
CA LYS A 210 21.94 -2.32 14.22
C LYS A 210 21.61 -1.04 13.42
N MET A 211 20.55 -1.05 12.61
CA MET A 211 20.14 0.06 11.73
C MET A 211 19.27 1.11 12.46
N LYS A 212 19.83 1.78 13.47
CA LYS A 212 19.07 2.70 14.36
C LYS A 212 18.43 3.90 13.66
N HIS A 213 18.79 4.15 12.41
CA HIS A 213 18.28 5.25 11.59
C HIS A 213 17.18 4.82 10.61
N LEU A 214 16.80 3.53 10.60
CA LEU A 214 15.85 3.00 9.63
C LEU A 214 14.46 3.63 9.81
N ARG A 215 13.91 4.17 8.72
CA ARG A 215 12.62 4.86 8.64
C ARG A 215 11.64 4.16 7.71
N TYR A 216 12.13 3.58 6.63
CA TYR A 216 11.32 2.82 5.67
C TYR A 216 11.89 1.40 5.52
N PHE A 217 11.07 0.41 5.83
CA PHE A 217 11.36 -1.00 5.66
C PHE A 217 10.30 -1.65 4.77
N SER A 218 10.71 -2.36 3.73
CA SER A 218 9.78 -3.08 2.86
C SER A 218 10.32 -4.38 2.30
N LEU A 219 9.51 -5.42 2.47
CA LEU A 219 9.68 -6.75 1.88
C LEU A 219 8.55 -7.04 0.88
N ARG A 220 7.89 -6.00 0.36
CA ARG A 220 6.71 -6.11 -0.49
C ARG A 220 6.88 -7.15 -1.61
N GLY A 221 6.03 -8.17 -1.60
CA GLY A 221 6.01 -9.22 -2.63
C GLY A 221 7.19 -10.19 -2.58
N ILE A 222 7.96 -10.22 -1.49
CA ILE A 222 8.99 -11.23 -1.25
C ILE A 222 8.31 -12.54 -0.81
N THR A 223 8.71 -13.66 -1.39
CA THR A 223 8.26 -15.00 -1.00
C THR A 223 9.14 -15.58 0.13
N ARG A 224 8.70 -16.66 0.78
CA ARG A 224 9.46 -17.39 1.82
C ARG A 224 9.75 -16.62 3.13
N VAL A 225 9.36 -15.35 3.25
CA VAL A 225 9.35 -14.64 4.54
C VAL A 225 8.20 -15.16 5.40
N THR A 226 8.50 -16.04 6.35
CA THR A 226 7.50 -16.65 7.25
C THR A 226 7.31 -15.86 8.53
N VAL A 227 8.37 -15.27 9.07
CA VAL A 227 8.35 -14.50 10.33
C VAL A 227 9.24 -13.28 10.20
N LEU A 228 8.79 -12.14 10.73
CA LEU A 228 9.68 -10.99 10.92
C LEU A 228 10.49 -11.14 12.23
N PRO A 229 11.80 -10.91 12.21
CA PRO A 229 12.64 -11.12 13.39
C PRO A 229 12.33 -10.10 14.49
N LYS A 230 12.44 -10.52 15.76
CA LYS A 230 12.18 -9.67 16.94
C LYS A 230 13.07 -8.41 16.98
N SER A 231 14.19 -8.41 16.27
CA SER A 231 15.11 -7.28 16.14
C SER A 231 14.45 -6.04 15.53
N ILE A 232 13.47 -6.19 14.64
CA ILE A 232 12.73 -5.05 14.05
C ILE A 232 12.10 -4.17 15.13
N CYS A 233 11.65 -4.76 16.23
CA CYS A 233 11.03 -4.06 17.36
C CYS A 233 12.03 -3.12 18.08
N LYS A 234 13.33 -3.18 17.79
CA LYS A 234 14.32 -2.25 18.35
C LYS A 234 14.51 -0.99 17.49
N LEU A 235 13.76 -0.85 16.40
CA LEU A 235 13.87 0.23 15.42
C LEU A 235 12.82 1.32 15.62
N THR A 236 12.95 2.09 16.70
CA THR A 236 11.97 3.10 17.11
C THR A 236 11.80 4.28 16.15
N LYS A 237 12.69 4.44 15.15
CA LYS A 237 12.57 5.45 14.09
C LYS A 237 11.79 4.99 12.86
N LEU A 238 11.36 3.72 12.80
CA LEU A 238 10.53 3.22 11.70
C LEU A 238 9.23 4.03 11.60
N ILE A 239 8.95 4.50 10.39
CA ILE A 239 7.74 5.24 10.02
C ILE A 239 6.86 4.36 9.14
N ILE A 240 7.47 3.61 8.22
CA ILE A 240 6.77 2.81 7.22
C ILE A 240 7.30 1.37 7.24
N VAL A 241 6.38 0.42 7.42
CA VAL A 241 6.61 -1.01 7.22
C VAL A 241 5.63 -1.51 6.15
N ASP A 242 6.17 -1.95 5.00
CA ASP A 242 5.40 -2.47 3.88
C ASP A 242 5.77 -3.93 3.57
N LEU A 243 4.90 -4.84 4.02
CA LEU A 243 4.95 -6.29 3.83
C LEU A 243 3.85 -6.75 2.87
N HIS A 244 3.29 -5.84 2.07
CA HIS A 244 2.21 -6.18 1.16
C HIS A 244 2.58 -7.36 0.27
N ALA A 245 1.70 -8.35 0.18
CA ALA A 245 1.87 -9.58 -0.60
C ALA A 245 3.08 -10.43 -0.19
N CYS A 246 3.52 -10.38 1.07
CA CYS A 246 4.36 -11.43 1.65
C CYS A 246 3.49 -12.66 1.96
N HIS A 247 3.20 -13.46 0.92
CA HIS A 247 2.15 -14.49 0.99
C HIS A 247 2.37 -15.55 2.09
N TYR A 248 3.63 -15.83 2.44
CA TYR A 248 4.01 -16.84 3.44
C TYR A 248 4.13 -16.30 4.87
N LEU A 249 3.90 -14.99 5.10
CA LEU A 249 4.06 -14.40 6.43
C LEU A 249 3.00 -14.96 7.40
N GLU A 250 3.44 -15.66 8.44
CA GLU A 250 2.60 -16.36 9.41
C GLU A 250 2.35 -15.55 10.70
N SER A 251 3.31 -14.70 11.09
CA SER A 251 3.20 -13.89 12.30
C SER A 251 4.00 -12.58 12.23
N LEU A 252 3.53 -11.60 12.99
CA LEU A 252 4.27 -10.38 13.32
C LEU A 252 4.90 -10.55 14.71
N PRO A 253 6.02 -9.88 15.01
CA PRO A 253 6.66 -10.00 16.31
C PRO A 253 5.81 -9.31 17.39
N GLU A 254 5.67 -9.96 18.55
CA GLU A 254 4.91 -9.47 19.70
C GLU A 254 5.34 -8.07 20.19
N GLY A 255 6.62 -7.75 20.01
CA GLY A 255 7.18 -6.45 20.37
C GLY A 255 6.79 -5.30 19.43
N ILE A 256 5.96 -5.50 18.40
CA ILE A 256 5.68 -4.47 17.36
C ILE A 256 5.22 -3.12 17.94
N GLY A 257 4.59 -3.13 19.11
CA GLY A 257 4.13 -1.92 19.81
C GLY A 257 5.25 -0.97 20.25
N SER A 258 6.53 -1.37 20.19
CA SER A 258 7.68 -0.48 20.42
C SER A 258 7.99 0.45 19.26
N LEU A 259 7.39 0.23 18.08
CA LEU A 259 7.57 1.09 16.89
C LEU A 259 6.73 2.37 17.01
N THR A 260 7.04 3.19 18.01
CA THR A 260 6.22 4.36 18.41
C THR A 260 6.14 5.47 17.37
N ASN A 261 6.98 5.45 16.33
CA ASN A 261 6.93 6.38 15.20
C ASN A 261 6.22 5.82 13.96
N LEU A 262 5.73 4.58 14.00
CA LEU A 262 5.10 3.93 12.86
C LEU A 262 3.79 4.64 12.51
N THR A 263 3.70 5.14 11.27
CA THR A 263 2.49 5.74 10.70
C THR A 263 1.83 4.84 9.67
N TRP A 264 2.60 3.91 9.07
CA TRP A 264 2.15 3.04 8.00
C TRP A 264 2.54 1.58 8.26
N LEU A 265 1.55 0.69 8.34
CA LEU A 265 1.73 -0.75 8.34
C LEU A 265 0.86 -1.41 7.26
N ASP A 266 1.49 -2.01 6.26
CA ASP A 266 0.79 -2.80 5.23
C ASP A 266 1.17 -4.27 5.32
N ILE A 267 0.19 -5.11 5.66
CA ILE A 267 0.28 -6.57 5.65
C ILE A 267 -0.83 -7.17 4.76
N SER A 268 -1.41 -6.38 3.86
CA SER A 268 -2.43 -6.88 2.94
C SER A 268 -1.84 -7.89 1.95
N GLY A 269 -2.56 -8.99 1.69
CA GLY A 269 -2.06 -10.09 0.87
C GLY A 269 -1.14 -11.09 1.61
N CYS A 270 -0.93 -10.92 2.92
CA CYS A 270 -0.30 -11.93 3.78
C CYS A 270 -1.35 -12.95 4.23
N HIS A 271 -1.58 -14.00 3.42
CA HIS A 271 -2.70 -14.92 3.63
C HIS A 271 -2.47 -15.91 4.79
N LEU A 272 -1.22 -16.20 5.15
CA LEU A 272 -0.91 -17.14 6.24
C LEU A 272 -0.91 -16.52 7.64
N ILE A 273 -1.07 -15.21 7.76
CA ILE A 273 -0.98 -14.53 9.05
C ILE A 273 -2.01 -15.08 10.03
N SER A 274 -1.57 -15.54 11.20
CA SER A 274 -2.42 -16.35 12.10
C SER A 274 -3.17 -15.52 13.14
N HIS A 275 -2.61 -14.40 13.59
CA HIS A 275 -3.16 -13.53 14.62
C HIS A 275 -2.59 -12.11 14.51
N MET A 276 -3.17 -11.18 15.27
CA MET A 276 -2.71 -9.80 15.41
C MET A 276 -2.08 -9.61 16.80
N PRO A 277 -0.81 -9.18 16.93
CA PRO A 277 -0.15 -9.03 18.24
C PRO A 277 -0.73 -7.85 19.02
N ALA A 278 -0.96 -7.98 20.33
CA ALA A 278 -1.53 -6.92 21.18
C ALA A 278 -0.76 -5.59 21.15
N GLY A 279 0.52 -5.62 20.77
CA GLY A 279 1.34 -4.43 20.60
C GLY A 279 0.77 -3.42 19.58
N LEU A 280 -0.06 -3.83 18.62
CA LEU A 280 -0.64 -2.93 17.61
C LEU A 280 -1.44 -1.78 18.24
N ALA A 281 -2.14 -2.03 19.34
CA ALA A 281 -2.92 -1.02 20.06
C ALA A 281 -2.05 0.07 20.72
N LYS A 282 -0.74 -0.11 20.80
CA LYS A 282 0.21 0.86 21.36
C LYS A 282 0.75 1.86 20.31
N LEU A 283 0.44 1.64 19.03
CA LEU A 283 0.98 2.44 17.91
C LEU A 283 0.21 3.76 17.76
N SER A 284 0.39 4.69 18.69
CA SER A 284 -0.39 5.93 18.78
C SER A 284 -0.28 6.86 17.57
N LYS A 285 0.78 6.76 16.76
CA LYS A 285 0.98 7.51 15.51
C LYS A 285 0.49 6.80 14.26
N LEU A 286 -0.03 5.57 14.37
CA LEU A 286 -0.46 4.77 13.23
C LEU A 286 -1.62 5.48 12.51
N GLN A 287 -1.42 5.76 11.23
CA GLN A 287 -2.41 6.40 10.36
C GLN A 287 -3.05 5.42 9.39
N VAL A 288 -2.28 4.43 8.93
CA VAL A 288 -2.74 3.43 7.99
C VAL A 288 -2.37 2.03 8.44
N LEU A 289 -3.38 1.18 8.53
CA LEU A 289 -3.26 -0.24 8.80
C LEU A 289 -4.00 -1.02 7.73
N HIS A 290 -3.29 -1.81 6.94
CA HIS A 290 -3.90 -2.69 5.94
C HIS A 290 -3.65 -4.16 6.24
N GLY A 291 -4.70 -4.98 6.18
CA GLY A 291 -4.62 -6.43 6.34
C GLY A 291 -4.84 -6.91 7.77
N PHE A 292 -5.57 -6.14 8.60
CA PHE A 292 -5.93 -6.57 9.95
C PHE A 292 -6.84 -7.80 9.88
N LEU A 293 -6.44 -8.90 10.52
CA LEU A 293 -7.17 -10.16 10.47
C LEU A 293 -8.28 -10.18 11.51
N ILE A 294 -9.49 -10.57 11.09
CA ILE A 294 -10.61 -10.95 11.95
C ILE A 294 -10.89 -12.43 11.77
N GLY A 295 -10.56 -13.21 12.79
CA GLY A 295 -10.71 -14.67 12.80
C GLY A 295 -9.99 -15.28 13.98
N LYS A 296 -10.27 -16.55 14.27
CA LYS A 296 -9.56 -17.27 15.33
C LYS A 296 -8.18 -17.71 14.87
N PRO A 297 -7.15 -17.64 15.75
CA PRO A 297 -5.91 -18.35 15.51
C PRO A 297 -6.19 -19.86 15.39
N PRO A 298 -5.47 -20.60 14.52
CA PRO A 298 -5.67 -22.04 14.39
C PRO A 298 -5.31 -22.74 15.70
N LYS A 299 -6.23 -23.58 16.21
CA LYS A 299 -5.96 -24.43 17.40
C LYS A 299 -4.74 -25.33 17.14
N GLY A 300 -3.79 -25.35 18.06
CA GLY A 300 -2.64 -26.27 18.03
C GLY A 300 -1.49 -25.91 17.06
N LYS A 301 -1.53 -24.74 16.40
CA LYS A 301 -0.41 -24.22 15.57
C LYS A 301 0.19 -22.92 16.08
N THR A 302 -0.39 -22.33 17.13
CA THR A 302 0.24 -21.21 17.80
C THR A 302 1.32 -21.75 18.73
N THR A 303 2.57 -21.37 18.52
CA THR A 303 3.64 -21.45 19.54
C THR A 303 3.40 -20.46 20.70
N VAL A 304 2.21 -19.88 20.74
CA VAL A 304 1.81 -18.79 21.61
C VAL A 304 0.95 -19.41 22.72
N PRO A 305 1.35 -19.26 23.99
CA PRO A 305 0.57 -19.71 25.13
C PRO A 305 -0.86 -19.13 25.13
N ASP A 306 -1.85 -19.87 25.64
CA ASP A 306 -3.28 -19.46 25.70
C ASP A 306 -3.50 -18.12 26.45
N ASP A 307 -2.51 -17.69 27.23
CA ASP A 307 -2.42 -16.47 28.02
C ASP A 307 -1.89 -15.24 27.26
N GLN A 308 -1.45 -15.37 26.01
CA GLN A 308 -0.95 -14.23 25.24
C GLN A 308 -2.11 -13.41 24.62
N LYS A 309 -2.18 -12.15 25.02
CA LYS A 309 -3.19 -11.19 24.55
C LYS A 309 -3.05 -10.95 23.05
N VAL A 310 -4.06 -11.31 22.27
CA VAL A 310 -4.22 -10.90 20.85
C VAL A 310 -4.85 -9.50 20.78
N CYS A 311 -4.52 -8.75 19.74
CA CYS A 311 -5.17 -7.46 19.45
C CYS A 311 -6.54 -7.72 18.81
N LYS A 312 -7.60 -7.23 19.44
CA LYS A 312 -8.95 -7.20 18.88
C LYS A 312 -9.16 -5.91 18.09
N LEU A 313 -10.17 -5.91 17.21
CA LEU A 313 -10.53 -4.69 16.48
C LEU A 313 -10.87 -3.49 17.39
N GLU A 314 -11.50 -3.75 18.54
CA GLU A 314 -11.84 -2.69 19.50
C GLU A 314 -10.62 -2.01 20.13
N ASP A 315 -9.50 -2.72 20.28
CA ASP A 315 -8.27 -2.15 20.84
C ASP A 315 -7.70 -1.06 19.92
N LEU A 316 -7.95 -1.16 18.62
CA LEU A 316 -7.53 -0.17 17.62
C LEU A 316 -8.41 1.08 17.60
N ALA A 317 -9.63 1.03 18.17
CA ALA A 317 -10.55 2.17 18.15
C ALA A 317 -10.01 3.38 18.92
N ASN A 318 -9.09 3.15 19.87
CA ASN A 318 -8.41 4.20 20.64
C ASN A 318 -7.27 4.89 19.88
N LEU A 319 -6.88 4.40 18.70
CA LEU A 319 -5.84 4.99 17.88
C LEU A 319 -6.37 6.24 17.17
N ALA A 320 -6.29 7.39 17.85
CA ALA A 320 -6.84 8.66 17.36
C ALA A 320 -6.31 9.09 15.98
N ASN A 321 -5.10 8.66 15.58
CA ASN A 321 -4.51 8.99 14.28
C ASN A 321 -4.90 8.04 13.15
N LEU A 322 -5.59 6.92 13.42
CA LEU A 322 -5.88 5.90 12.43
C LEU A 322 -6.97 6.38 11.46
N LYS A 323 -6.58 6.64 10.22
CA LYS A 323 -7.43 7.19 9.15
C LYS A 323 -7.83 6.16 8.10
N LYS A 324 -6.98 5.16 7.82
CA LYS A 324 -7.22 4.14 6.78
C LYS A 324 -7.06 2.75 7.38
N LEU A 325 -8.11 1.94 7.26
CA LEU A 325 -8.15 0.59 7.79
C LEU A 325 -8.61 -0.40 6.71
N SER A 326 -7.84 -1.46 6.50
CA SER A 326 -8.28 -2.61 5.70
C SER A 326 -8.34 -3.85 6.56
N LEU A 327 -9.50 -4.49 6.59
CA LEU A 327 -9.78 -5.72 7.30
C LEU A 327 -9.76 -6.91 6.35
N ASN A 328 -9.27 -8.04 6.83
CA ASN A 328 -9.43 -9.35 6.21
C ASN A 328 -10.21 -10.25 7.17
N VAL A 329 -11.42 -10.65 6.77
CA VAL A 329 -12.29 -11.54 7.54
C VAL A 329 -12.13 -12.96 6.99
N ASP A 330 -11.61 -13.88 7.81
CA ASP A 330 -11.44 -15.29 7.40
C ASP A 330 -12.81 -15.98 7.32
N VAL A 331 -13.31 -16.23 6.12
CA VAL A 331 -14.64 -16.81 5.93
C VAL A 331 -14.76 -18.23 6.47
N ARG A 332 -13.65 -18.92 6.77
CA ARG A 332 -13.66 -20.29 7.28
C ARG A 332 -13.62 -20.35 8.81
N CYS A 333 -13.50 -19.19 9.47
CA CYS A 333 -13.64 -19.14 10.92
C CYS A 333 -15.03 -19.65 11.31
N LYS A 334 -15.06 -20.74 12.09
CA LYS A 334 -16.30 -21.36 12.60
C LYS A 334 -17.05 -20.45 13.57
N ASP A 335 -16.35 -19.53 14.23
CA ASP A 335 -16.96 -18.60 15.18
C ASP A 335 -17.43 -17.33 14.48
N LYS A 336 -18.59 -17.43 13.84
CA LYS A 336 -19.25 -16.28 13.18
C LYS A 336 -19.71 -15.22 14.17
N ALA A 337 -20.01 -15.59 15.42
CA ALA A 337 -20.41 -14.67 16.46
C ALA A 337 -19.25 -13.75 16.85
N LEU A 338 -18.04 -14.30 17.01
CA LEU A 338 -16.82 -13.53 17.24
C LEU A 338 -16.54 -12.52 16.12
N GLN A 339 -16.65 -12.96 14.86
CA GLN A 339 -16.43 -12.06 13.72
C GLN A 339 -17.45 -10.92 13.70
N ALA A 340 -18.73 -11.25 13.94
CA ALA A 340 -19.78 -10.25 14.02
C ALA A 340 -19.51 -9.26 15.17
N GLU A 341 -19.08 -9.73 16.34
CA GLU A 341 -18.78 -8.89 17.50
C GLU A 341 -17.59 -7.96 17.25
N GLU A 342 -16.52 -8.45 16.65
CA GLU A 342 -15.41 -7.59 16.25
C GLU A 342 -15.86 -6.52 15.25
N LEU A 343 -16.60 -6.90 14.22
CA LEU A 343 -17.10 -5.95 13.22
C LEU A 343 -18.06 -4.90 13.80
N LYS A 344 -18.81 -5.20 14.87
CA LYS A 344 -19.61 -4.18 15.58
C LYS A 344 -18.75 -3.08 16.17
N SER A 345 -17.50 -3.37 16.54
CA SER A 345 -16.58 -2.38 17.10
C SER A 345 -16.17 -1.30 16.09
N LEU A 346 -16.47 -1.46 14.80
CA LEU A 346 -16.25 -0.43 13.80
C LEU A 346 -17.00 0.89 14.09
N SER A 347 -18.13 0.83 14.81
CA SER A 347 -18.86 2.04 15.22
C SER A 347 -18.09 2.88 16.24
N LYS A 348 -17.08 2.32 16.91
CA LYS A 348 -16.24 3.03 17.89
C LYS A 348 -15.17 3.92 17.22
N PHE A 349 -14.90 3.76 15.93
CA PHE A 349 -13.86 4.52 15.22
C PHE A 349 -14.33 5.91 14.80
N GLN A 350 -13.74 6.94 15.38
CA GLN A 350 -14.17 8.33 15.17
C GLN A 350 -13.49 9.01 13.98
N ASN A 351 -12.21 8.67 13.73
CA ASN A 351 -11.35 9.39 12.77
C ASN A 351 -11.11 8.64 11.46
N LEU A 352 -11.81 7.53 11.24
CA LEU A 352 -11.60 6.68 10.08
C LEU A 352 -12.19 7.33 8.82
N VAL A 353 -11.34 7.58 7.82
CA VAL A 353 -11.69 8.20 6.53
C VAL A 353 -11.92 7.15 5.44
N SER A 354 -11.17 6.04 5.49
CA SER A 354 -11.29 4.94 4.51
C SER A 354 -11.34 3.59 5.21
N LEU A 355 -12.38 2.82 4.91
CA LEU A 355 -12.54 1.44 5.36
C LEU A 355 -12.61 0.50 4.15
N SER A 356 -11.82 -0.56 4.18
CA SER A 356 -11.94 -1.69 3.25
C SER A 356 -12.16 -2.96 4.05
N VAL A 357 -13.14 -3.78 3.66
CA VAL A 357 -13.39 -5.09 4.26
C VAL A 357 -13.37 -6.13 3.16
N GLU A 358 -12.45 -7.07 3.30
CA GLU A 358 -12.31 -8.20 2.39
C GLU A 358 -12.63 -9.49 3.13
N TRP A 359 -13.48 -10.31 2.53
CA TRP A 359 -13.75 -11.65 3.00
C TRP A 359 -12.92 -12.60 2.13
N SER A 360 -11.97 -13.30 2.75
CA SER A 360 -11.10 -14.20 2.00
C SER A 360 -11.10 -15.60 2.60
N GLU A 361 -11.05 -16.59 1.72
CA GLU A 361 -10.70 -17.95 2.06
C GLU A 361 -9.19 -17.98 2.27
N LYS A 362 -8.75 -18.21 3.50
CA LYS A 362 -7.36 -18.63 3.72
C LYS A 362 -7.17 -20.06 3.14
N GLU A 363 -5.96 -20.44 2.78
CA GLU A 363 -5.64 -21.82 2.39
C GLU A 363 -5.41 -22.70 3.62
N GLN A 364 -6.39 -23.51 4.00
CA GLN A 364 -6.33 -24.69 4.90
C GLN A 364 -7.56 -25.56 4.61
N ARG A 365 -7.38 -26.88 4.74
CA ARG A 365 -8.31 -27.95 4.30
C ARG A 365 -9.70 -27.85 4.94
N ILE A 366 -10.66 -28.25 4.11
CA ILE A 366 -12.14 -28.13 4.10
C ILE A 366 -12.84 -28.50 5.42
N GLU A 367 -13.92 -27.78 5.75
CA GLU A 367 -15.25 -28.34 6.10
C GLU A 367 -16.28 -27.22 6.31
N GLU A 368 -17.40 -27.34 5.60
CA GLU A 368 -18.46 -26.33 5.43
C GLU A 368 -19.46 -26.32 6.61
N GLY A 369 -19.99 -25.14 6.90
CA GLY A 369 -21.12 -24.96 7.79
C GLY A 369 -21.77 -23.60 7.58
N ASN A 370 -23.07 -23.60 7.27
CA ASN A 370 -23.89 -22.41 7.03
C ASN A 370 -24.37 -21.78 8.36
N SER A 371 -24.46 -20.45 8.43
CA SER A 371 -25.46 -19.77 9.25
C SER A 371 -25.62 -18.27 8.93
N THR A 372 -26.86 -17.79 9.13
CA THR A 372 -27.40 -16.43 9.08
C THR A 372 -27.28 -15.71 10.43
N ASN A 373 -27.26 -14.36 10.48
CA ASN A 373 -27.44 -13.61 11.73
C ASN A 373 -28.13 -12.26 11.52
N THR A 374 -29.05 -11.93 12.44
CA THR A 374 -29.66 -10.61 12.69
C THR A 374 -29.34 -10.14 14.11
N THR A 375 -29.17 -8.83 14.32
CA THR A 375 -29.72 -8.01 15.44
C THR A 375 -29.09 -6.61 15.49
N THR A 376 -29.90 -5.65 15.94
CA THR A 376 -29.78 -4.18 15.82
C THR A 376 -29.04 -3.51 16.97
N THR A 377 -28.23 -2.49 16.65
CA THR A 377 -27.78 -1.44 17.59
C THR A 377 -27.35 -0.20 16.79
N SER A 378 -27.51 0.99 17.35
CA SER A 378 -27.44 2.30 16.68
C SER A 378 -26.04 2.71 16.19
N PRO A 379 -25.94 3.61 15.19
CA PRO A 379 -24.66 4.00 14.60
C PRO A 379 -23.81 4.95 15.46
N GLY A 380 -22.50 4.71 15.48
CA GLY A 380 -21.50 5.59 16.11
C GLY A 380 -21.00 6.68 15.16
N SER A 381 -20.34 7.72 15.70
CA SER A 381 -19.82 8.88 14.95
C SER A 381 -18.55 8.52 14.18
N SER A 382 -18.55 8.64 12.85
CA SER A 382 -17.42 8.35 11.95
C SER A 382 -17.32 9.42 10.85
N SER A 383 -16.10 9.79 10.46
CA SER A 383 -15.76 10.71 9.36
C SER A 383 -15.58 10.01 8.00
N LEU A 384 -16.14 8.80 7.85
CA LEU A 384 -15.90 7.91 6.73
C LEU A 384 -16.29 8.51 5.38
N ALA A 385 -15.29 8.69 4.50
CA ALA A 385 -15.46 9.21 3.15
C ALA A 385 -15.45 8.09 2.08
N LYS A 386 -14.81 6.95 2.38
CA LYS A 386 -14.72 5.79 1.48
C LYS A 386 -15.01 4.48 2.21
N LEU A 387 -15.89 3.66 1.61
CA LEU A 387 -16.16 2.29 2.01
C LEU A 387 -15.94 1.34 0.82
N GLU A 388 -15.18 0.28 1.04
CA GLU A 388 -14.91 -0.77 0.05
C GLU A 388 -15.23 -2.14 0.64
N LEU A 389 -16.09 -2.91 -0.03
CA LEU A 389 -16.48 -4.27 0.34
C LEU A 389 -16.04 -5.23 -0.76
N ARG A 390 -15.29 -6.27 -0.40
CA ARG A 390 -14.73 -7.25 -1.35
C ARG A 390 -15.09 -8.66 -0.99
N ASN A 391 -15.62 -9.42 -1.96
CA ASN A 391 -15.98 -10.84 -1.82
C ASN A 391 -17.01 -11.10 -0.72
N LEU A 392 -17.98 -10.20 -0.56
CA LEU A 392 -19.02 -10.31 0.45
C LEU A 392 -19.73 -11.68 0.36
N PRO A 393 -19.75 -12.50 1.43
CA PRO A 393 -20.32 -13.85 1.35
C PRO A 393 -21.85 -13.87 1.47
N TYR A 394 -22.46 -12.72 1.77
CA TYR A 394 -23.89 -12.58 2.04
C TYR A 394 -24.65 -12.04 0.82
N SER A 395 -25.92 -12.40 0.71
CA SER A 395 -26.86 -11.88 -0.30
C SER A 395 -27.29 -10.44 -0.02
N GLU A 396 -27.12 -9.97 1.21
CA GLU A 396 -27.57 -8.67 1.71
C GLU A 396 -26.41 -7.83 2.25
N MET A 397 -26.62 -6.52 2.36
CA MET A 397 -25.64 -5.62 2.96
C MET A 397 -25.46 -5.94 4.45
N PRO A 398 -24.22 -6.05 4.99
CA PRO A 398 -24.02 -6.39 6.39
C PRO A 398 -24.62 -5.38 7.36
N ASP A 399 -25.21 -5.91 8.43
CA ASP A 399 -25.85 -5.13 9.48
C ASP A 399 -24.93 -4.10 10.15
N TRP A 400 -23.62 -4.37 10.25
CA TRP A 400 -22.69 -3.40 10.86
C TRP A 400 -22.51 -2.15 9.99
N VAL A 401 -22.79 -2.21 8.68
CA VAL A 401 -22.72 -1.03 7.79
C VAL A 401 -23.73 0.03 8.23
N LYS A 402 -24.92 -0.38 8.69
CA LYS A 402 -25.94 0.55 9.22
C LYS A 402 -25.53 1.20 10.54
N ARG A 403 -24.53 0.63 11.22
CA ARG A 403 -23.96 1.13 12.48
C ARG A 403 -22.82 2.13 12.24
N LEU A 404 -22.45 2.36 11.00
CA LEU A 404 -21.51 3.41 10.65
C LEU A 404 -22.26 4.72 10.47
N ASN A 405 -21.65 5.83 10.87
CA ASN A 405 -22.08 7.14 10.39
C ASN A 405 -21.59 7.32 8.94
N LEU A 406 -22.52 7.19 7.99
CA LEU A 406 -22.26 7.28 6.55
C LEU A 406 -22.55 8.68 5.99
N LYS A 407 -22.78 9.69 6.84
CA LYS A 407 -23.19 11.05 6.41
C LYS A 407 -22.19 11.71 5.44
N ASN A 408 -20.91 11.39 5.58
CA ASN A 408 -19.82 11.95 4.77
C ASN A 408 -19.35 10.99 3.67
N LEU A 409 -20.02 9.85 3.46
CA LEU A 409 -19.57 8.82 2.56
C LEU A 409 -19.75 9.27 1.10
N LYS A 410 -18.64 9.55 0.41
CA LYS A 410 -18.62 9.95 -1.00
C LYS A 410 -18.35 8.79 -1.96
N LYS A 411 -17.60 7.78 -1.52
CA LYS A 411 -17.09 6.67 -2.37
C LYS A 411 -17.56 5.32 -1.81
N LEU A 412 -18.35 4.56 -2.59
CA LEU A 412 -18.76 3.20 -2.24
C LEU A 412 -18.30 2.21 -3.32
N TYR A 413 -17.46 1.26 -2.95
CA TYR A 413 -16.96 0.22 -3.86
C TYR A 413 -17.44 -1.16 -3.38
N VAL A 414 -18.09 -1.92 -4.25
CA VAL A 414 -18.54 -3.29 -4.00
C VAL A 414 -17.99 -4.18 -5.10
N ARG A 415 -17.19 -5.18 -4.71
CA ARG A 415 -16.44 -6.02 -5.65
C ARG A 415 -16.55 -7.50 -5.30
N GLY A 416 -17.05 -8.32 -6.23
CA GLY A 416 -17.18 -9.76 -6.01
C GLY A 416 -18.15 -10.11 -4.88
N GLY A 417 -18.36 -11.42 -4.68
CA GLY A 417 -19.23 -11.95 -3.63
C GLY A 417 -20.63 -12.32 -4.11
N LYS A 418 -21.51 -12.62 -3.15
CA LYS A 418 -22.86 -13.18 -3.37
C LYS A 418 -23.98 -12.15 -3.22
N LEU A 419 -23.64 -10.87 -3.14
CA LEU A 419 -24.62 -9.81 -2.98
C LEU A 419 -25.63 -9.82 -4.14
N SER A 420 -26.90 -10.03 -3.82
CA SER A 420 -27.99 -10.17 -4.79
C SER A 420 -29.12 -9.19 -4.56
N GLN A 421 -29.34 -8.80 -3.30
CA GLN A 421 -30.36 -7.83 -2.93
C GLN A 421 -29.91 -6.39 -3.13
N VAL A 422 -30.87 -5.47 -3.01
CA VAL A 422 -30.67 -4.03 -3.15
C VAL A 422 -29.53 -3.56 -2.24
N LEU A 423 -28.72 -2.62 -2.72
CA LEU A 423 -27.68 -1.91 -1.97
C LEU A 423 -28.28 -0.98 -0.88
N ARG A 424 -29.20 -1.48 -0.05
CA ARG A 424 -29.82 -0.78 1.07
C ARG A 424 -29.39 -1.42 2.37
N PRO A 425 -28.63 -0.74 3.22
CA PRO A 425 -28.62 -1.03 4.64
C PRO A 425 -30.04 -0.78 5.18
N VAL A 426 -30.58 -1.69 5.98
CA VAL A 426 -31.88 -1.50 6.64
C VAL A 426 -31.88 -0.16 7.42
N GLY A 427 -32.79 0.76 7.09
CA GLY A 427 -32.92 2.09 7.70
C GLY A 427 -32.20 3.24 6.97
N CYS A 428 -31.59 3.00 5.80
CA CYS A 428 -31.04 4.06 4.94
C CYS A 428 -31.90 4.18 3.67
N GLU A 429 -32.64 5.28 3.54
CA GLU A 429 -33.53 5.49 2.39
C GLU A 429 -32.76 5.90 1.11
N LYS A 430 -31.71 6.72 1.26
CA LYS A 430 -30.89 7.24 0.15
C LYS A 430 -29.44 7.43 0.57
N TRP A 431 -28.50 7.11 -0.32
CA TRP A 431 -27.08 7.34 -0.16
C TRP A 431 -26.67 8.74 -0.59
N LYS A 432 -25.70 9.34 0.11
CA LYS A 432 -25.00 10.57 -0.31
C LYS A 432 -23.72 10.31 -1.11
N VAL A 433 -23.66 9.14 -1.74
CA VAL A 433 -22.48 8.67 -2.47
C VAL A 433 -22.48 9.27 -3.86
N SER A 434 -21.39 9.94 -4.23
CA SER A 434 -21.18 10.50 -5.56
C SER A 434 -20.42 9.55 -6.51
N ILE A 435 -19.59 8.66 -5.97
CA ILE A 435 -18.77 7.73 -6.75
C ILE A 435 -19.09 6.29 -6.35
N LEU A 436 -19.74 5.56 -7.26
CA LEU A 436 -20.08 4.16 -7.07
C LEU A 436 -19.24 3.25 -7.99
N ARG A 437 -18.72 2.16 -7.44
CA ARG A 437 -18.07 1.11 -8.24
C ARG A 437 -18.64 -0.26 -7.90
N LEU A 438 -19.14 -0.93 -8.93
CA LEU A 438 -19.73 -2.26 -8.89
C LEU A 438 -18.93 -3.14 -9.85
N GLU A 439 -18.22 -4.13 -9.31
CA GLU A 439 -17.39 -5.02 -10.13
C GLU A 439 -17.62 -6.48 -9.75
N LEU A 440 -17.73 -7.38 -10.73
CA LEU A 440 -17.85 -8.83 -10.51
C LEU A 440 -19.07 -9.23 -9.66
N LEU A 441 -20.21 -8.57 -9.83
CA LEU A 441 -21.45 -8.87 -9.09
C LEU A 441 -22.43 -9.61 -10.00
N SER A 442 -22.38 -10.94 -9.99
CA SER A 442 -23.21 -11.79 -10.87
C SER A 442 -24.69 -11.79 -10.48
N GLU A 443 -24.96 -11.65 -9.18
CA GLU A 443 -26.31 -11.82 -8.62
C GLU A 443 -27.06 -10.50 -8.38
N LEU A 444 -26.36 -9.36 -8.31
CA LEU A 444 -26.98 -8.07 -8.03
C LEU A 444 -27.86 -7.64 -9.20
N GLN A 445 -29.17 -7.58 -8.95
CA GLN A 445 -30.17 -7.16 -9.94
C GLN A 445 -30.71 -5.78 -9.60
N MET A 446 -30.60 -4.85 -10.54
CA MET A 446 -31.28 -3.55 -10.50
C MET A 446 -31.26 -2.89 -11.88
N ASP A 447 -32.22 -2.01 -12.14
CA ASP A 447 -32.15 -1.09 -13.26
C ASP A 447 -31.53 0.27 -12.86
N TRP A 448 -31.30 1.12 -13.87
CA TRP A 448 -30.72 2.44 -13.67
C TRP A 448 -31.61 3.41 -12.86
N GLN A 449 -32.93 3.34 -13.01
CA GLN A 449 -33.85 4.22 -12.26
C GLN A 449 -33.88 3.85 -10.78
N GLN A 450 -33.90 2.55 -10.48
CA GLN A 450 -33.78 2.01 -9.13
C GLN A 450 -32.44 2.42 -8.49
N LEU A 451 -31.35 2.42 -9.27
CA LEU A 451 -30.06 2.92 -8.80
C LEU A 451 -30.09 4.42 -8.50
N LEU A 452 -30.61 5.25 -9.39
CA LEU A 452 -30.68 6.70 -9.16
C LEU A 452 -31.58 7.06 -7.96
N ALA A 453 -32.66 6.30 -7.75
CA ALA A 453 -33.50 6.46 -6.56
C ALA A 453 -32.71 6.21 -5.25
N LEU A 454 -31.73 5.30 -5.30
CA LEU A 454 -30.85 4.96 -4.18
C LEU A 454 -29.67 5.92 -4.01
N PHE A 455 -29.16 6.44 -5.12
CA PHE A 455 -27.95 7.25 -5.20
C PHE A 455 -28.27 8.59 -5.90
N PRO A 456 -29.01 9.50 -5.25
CA PRO A 456 -29.43 10.77 -5.86
C PRO A 456 -28.27 11.74 -6.17
N GLU A 457 -27.14 11.63 -5.45
CA GLU A 457 -25.98 12.53 -5.60
C GLU A 457 -24.89 11.95 -6.53
N LEU A 458 -25.22 10.91 -7.30
CA LEU A 458 -24.26 10.15 -8.10
C LEU A 458 -23.72 10.98 -9.28
N THR A 459 -22.40 11.12 -9.35
CA THR A 459 -21.70 11.78 -10.45
C THR A 459 -20.85 10.82 -11.27
N TYR A 460 -20.52 9.66 -10.71
CA TYR A 460 -19.72 8.63 -11.38
C TYR A 460 -20.16 7.22 -11.00
N VAL A 461 -20.30 6.37 -12.02
CA VAL A 461 -20.55 4.93 -11.87
C VAL A 461 -19.55 4.15 -12.69
N LYS A 462 -19.01 3.11 -12.08
CA LYS A 462 -18.29 2.07 -12.80
C LYS A 462 -18.92 0.72 -12.58
N LYS A 463 -19.31 0.07 -13.68
CA LYS A 463 -19.92 -1.25 -13.74
C LYS A 463 -19.02 -2.18 -14.56
N VAL A 464 -18.47 -3.22 -13.94
CA VAL A 464 -17.64 -4.20 -14.66
C VAL A 464 -18.12 -5.61 -14.34
N LYS A 465 -18.53 -6.38 -15.36
CA LYS A 465 -18.99 -7.78 -15.19
C LYS A 465 -20.12 -7.92 -14.17
N CYS A 466 -21.18 -7.14 -14.34
CA CYS A 466 -22.40 -7.21 -13.54
C CYS A 466 -23.61 -7.45 -14.49
N PRO A 467 -23.87 -8.71 -14.89
CA PRO A 467 -24.80 -9.03 -15.98
C PRO A 467 -26.26 -8.66 -15.69
N LYS A 468 -26.68 -8.69 -14.41
CA LYS A 468 -28.06 -8.40 -13.99
C LYS A 468 -28.35 -6.91 -13.71
N LEU A 469 -27.36 -6.03 -13.90
CA LEU A 469 -27.55 -4.58 -13.85
C LEU A 469 -27.93 -4.06 -15.24
N ILE A 470 -29.20 -3.73 -15.45
CA ILE A 470 -29.75 -3.44 -16.78
C ILE A 470 -30.02 -1.95 -16.99
N LEU A 471 -30.02 -1.50 -18.25
CA LEU A 471 -30.34 -0.11 -18.64
C LEU A 471 -29.35 0.95 -18.11
N PHE A 472 -28.12 0.56 -17.75
CA PHE A 472 -27.08 1.50 -17.32
C PHE A 472 -26.50 2.24 -18.54
N PRO A 473 -26.44 3.58 -18.53
CA PRO A 473 -25.89 4.40 -19.61
C PRO A 473 -24.36 4.44 -19.58
N CYS A 474 -23.71 3.29 -19.44
CA CYS A 474 -22.25 3.19 -19.40
C CYS A 474 -21.64 3.10 -20.79
N ASP A 475 -20.42 3.61 -20.94
CA ASP A 475 -19.59 3.45 -22.13
C ASP A 475 -19.06 2.00 -22.30
N GLU A 476 -18.24 1.78 -23.33
CA GLU A 476 -17.59 0.50 -23.61
C GLU A 476 -16.69 -0.03 -22.47
N ASN A 477 -16.20 0.87 -21.60
CA ASN A 477 -15.37 0.53 -20.44
C ASN A 477 -16.21 0.25 -19.19
N GLY A 478 -17.54 0.39 -19.30
CA GLY A 478 -18.47 0.24 -18.20
C GLY A 478 -18.49 1.46 -17.27
N GLU A 479 -18.14 2.64 -17.77
CA GLU A 479 -18.08 3.88 -17.00
C GLU A 479 -19.23 4.83 -17.39
N TRP A 480 -19.79 5.52 -16.42
CA TRP A 480 -20.74 6.62 -16.61
C TRP A 480 -20.30 7.79 -15.74
N ALA A 481 -20.37 9.00 -16.29
CA ALA A 481 -20.17 10.25 -15.58
C ALA A 481 -21.30 11.22 -15.92
N SER A 482 -21.82 11.94 -14.91
CA SER A 482 -22.77 13.03 -15.17
C SER A 482 -22.04 14.15 -15.89
N GLY A 483 -22.52 14.60 -17.05
CA GLY A 483 -21.89 15.66 -17.86
C GLY A 483 -21.82 17.06 -17.24
N ARG A 484 -21.95 17.19 -15.90
CA ARG A 484 -21.49 18.36 -15.16
C ARG A 484 -20.01 18.14 -14.88
N GLU A 485 -19.20 19.05 -15.39
CA GLU A 485 -17.75 19.15 -15.29
C GLU A 485 -17.10 18.14 -14.33
N ALA A 486 -16.23 17.32 -14.91
CA ALA A 486 -15.20 16.60 -14.20
C ALA A 486 -14.23 17.62 -13.57
N ASP A 487 -14.72 18.40 -12.60
CA ASP A 487 -13.90 19.25 -11.77
C ASP A 487 -13.08 18.36 -10.86
N THR A 488 -11.82 18.32 -11.23
CA THR A 488 -10.67 17.91 -10.43
C THR A 488 -10.63 18.68 -9.12
N GLU A 489 -11.42 18.28 -8.12
CA GLU A 489 -11.20 18.73 -6.74
C GLU A 489 -11.15 17.54 -5.77
N HIS A 490 -9.93 17.28 -5.32
CA HIS A 490 -9.53 16.49 -4.15
C HIS A 490 -9.70 14.96 -4.27
N ALA A 491 -8.70 14.32 -4.89
CA ALA A 491 -8.51 12.87 -4.94
C ALA A 491 -7.72 12.33 -3.73
#